data_AF-A0A8H4T0Q2-F1
#
_entry.id   AF-A0A8H4T0Q2-F1
#
_cell.length_a   1.000
_cell.length_b   1.000
_cell.length_c   1.000
_cell.angle_alpha   90.00
_cell.angle_beta   90.00
_cell.angle_gamma   90.00
#
_symmetry.space_group_name_H-M   'P 1'
#
loop_
_entity.id
_entity.type
_entity.pdbx_description
1 polymer ?
#
loop_
_entity_poly.entity_id
_entity_poly.type
_entity_poly.pdbx_seq_one_letter_code
_entity_poly.pdbx_strand_id
1 'polypeptide(L)'
;MKPASKITKLIDLCLARPGSFSARFIFFGSIGTIMGTSGDVNPKRLPSSLSEAKRTGYSRSKHVAETISAKAASDVGLPVAVVRIGQIVGDTVSGIWTTSGSATDDQIDKNH
;
A
#
# COMPACT_ATOMS: atom_id res chain seq x y z
N MET A 1 -3.13 20.68 15.39
CA MET A 1 -3.66 19.29 15.35
C MET A 1 -3.35 18.72 13.96
N LYS A 2 -2.42 17.76 13.81
CA LYS A 2 -2.16 17.14 12.50
C LYS A 2 -3.42 16.36 12.08
N PRO A 3 -3.91 16.46 10.84
CA PRO A 3 -5.06 15.67 10.40
C PRO A 3 -4.73 14.17 10.56
N ALA A 4 -5.57 13.46 11.31
CA ALA A 4 -5.38 12.03 11.57
C ALA A 4 -5.83 11.22 10.34
N SER A 5 -4.85 10.79 9.53
CA SER A 5 -5.09 9.83 8.46
C SER A 5 -5.55 8.47 9.01
N LYS A 6 -6.18 7.64 8.18
CA LYS A 6 -6.51 6.26 8.60
C LYS A 6 -5.26 5.46 9.02
N ILE A 7 -4.13 5.74 8.37
CA ILE A 7 -2.83 5.11 8.68
C ILE A 7 -2.33 5.49 10.07
N THR A 8 -2.37 6.78 10.43
CA THR A 8 -1.94 7.22 11.76
C THR A 8 -2.76 6.56 12.87
N LYS A 9 -4.07 6.38 12.68
CA LYS A 9 -4.91 5.68 13.68
C LYS A 9 -4.54 4.20 13.87
N LEU A 10 -4.16 3.50 12.81
CA LEU A 10 -3.70 2.11 12.91
C LEU A 10 -2.31 2.01 13.54
N ILE A 11 -1.45 2.99 13.29
CA ILE A 11 -0.16 3.14 13.97
C ILE A 11 -0.38 3.39 15.48
N ASP A 12 -1.27 4.31 15.83
CA ASP A 12 -1.62 4.59 17.23
C ASP A 12 -2.15 3.34 17.93
N LEU A 13 -2.96 2.52 17.23
CA LEU A 13 -3.41 1.23 17.74
C LEU A 13 -2.26 0.24 17.99
N CYS A 14 -1.26 0.21 17.11
CA CYS A 14 -0.07 -0.61 17.29
C CYS A 14 0.75 -0.16 18.52
N LEU A 15 0.83 1.16 18.74
CA LEU A 15 1.53 1.77 19.88
C LEU A 15 0.76 1.62 21.21
N ALA A 16 -0.57 1.54 21.15
CA ALA A 16 -1.43 1.42 22.32
C ALA A 16 -1.35 0.05 23.02
N ARG A 17 -0.57 -0.91 22.50
CA ARG A 17 -0.39 -2.23 23.11
C ARG A 17 0.83 -2.25 24.05
N PRO A 18 0.65 -2.10 25.37
CA PRO A 18 1.72 -2.37 26.33
C PRO A 18 1.94 -3.89 26.42
N GLY A 19 3.15 -4.37 26.16
CA GLY A 19 3.48 -5.79 26.27
C GLY A 19 4.92 -6.10 25.89
N SER A 20 5.36 -7.32 26.22
CA SER A 20 6.74 -7.79 25.98
C SER A 20 7.09 -7.92 24.49
N PHE A 21 6.09 -7.93 23.61
CA PHE A 21 6.25 -7.95 22.16
C PHE A 21 5.71 -6.67 21.54
N SER A 22 6.60 -5.90 20.90
CA SER A 22 6.22 -4.71 20.13
C SER A 22 5.37 -5.11 18.92
N ALA A 23 4.23 -4.42 18.73
CA ALA A 23 3.40 -4.62 17.55
C ALA A 23 4.19 -4.25 16.29
N ARG A 24 3.98 -4.99 15.19
CA ARG A 24 4.60 -4.71 13.90
C ARG A 24 3.54 -4.12 12.97
N PHE A 25 3.90 -3.11 12.20
CA PHE A 25 3.01 -2.51 11.21
C PHE A 25 3.49 -2.84 9.80
N ILE A 26 2.68 -3.60 9.05
CA ILE A 26 2.98 -3.96 7.66
C ILE A 26 2.04 -3.18 6.75
N PHE A 27 2.62 -2.28 5.95
CA PHE A 27 1.87 -1.49 4.98
C PHE A 27 2.03 -2.07 3.57
N PHE A 28 0.91 -2.47 2.98
CA PHE A 28 0.85 -2.87 1.58
C PHE A 28 0.70 -1.64 0.68
N GLY A 29 1.82 -1.24 0.10
CA GLY A 29 1.96 -0.18 -0.90
C GLY A 29 1.70 -0.67 -2.33
N SER A 30 2.16 0.10 -3.31
CA SER A 30 2.07 -0.23 -4.73
C SER A 30 3.38 0.12 -5.43
N ILE A 31 3.76 -0.63 -6.47
CA ILE A 31 4.89 -0.23 -7.33
C ILE A 31 4.68 1.16 -7.96
N GLY A 32 3.43 1.60 -8.11
CA GLY A 32 3.10 2.94 -8.62
C GLY A 32 3.69 4.09 -7.82
N THR A 33 4.14 3.86 -6.58
CA THR A 33 4.79 4.89 -5.73
C THR A 33 6.19 5.29 -6.21
N ILE A 34 6.80 4.50 -7.09
CA ILE A 34 8.16 4.73 -7.64
C ILE A 34 8.22 4.72 -9.18
N MET A 35 7.08 4.53 -9.87
CA MET A 35 7.04 4.46 -11.34
C MET A 35 7.30 5.79 -12.06
N GLY A 36 7.40 6.90 -11.33
CA GLY A 36 7.79 8.22 -11.85
C GLY A 36 9.25 8.57 -11.56
N THR A 37 10.03 7.69 -10.95
CA THR A 37 11.46 7.92 -10.69
C THR A 37 12.24 8.00 -12.01
N SER A 38 13.02 9.07 -12.18
CA SER A 38 13.96 9.19 -13.30
C SER A 38 15.23 8.40 -13.01
N GLY A 39 15.68 7.57 -13.95
CA GLY A 39 16.90 6.77 -13.82
C GLY A 39 16.70 5.45 -13.10
N ASP A 40 17.72 5.00 -12.36
CA ASP A 40 17.72 3.68 -11.72
C ASP A 40 16.72 3.61 -10.56
N VAL A 41 15.82 2.63 -10.65
CA VAL A 41 14.80 2.39 -9.62
C VAL A 41 15.36 1.46 -8.56
N ASN A 42 15.55 1.98 -7.34
CA ASN A 42 15.83 1.15 -6.16
C ASN A 42 14.53 0.85 -5.39
N PRO A 43 13.96 -0.37 -5.49
CA PRO A 43 12.69 -0.70 -4.88
C PRO A 43 12.74 -0.85 -3.36
N LYS A 44 13.92 -0.82 -2.72
CA LYS A 44 14.06 -0.84 -1.25
C LYS A 44 14.18 0.56 -0.64
N ARG A 45 14.55 1.56 -1.44
CA ARG A 45 14.68 2.96 -1.01
C ARG A 45 13.30 3.59 -0.89
N LEU A 46 13.10 4.41 0.13
CA LEU A 46 11.90 5.26 0.24
C LEU A 46 11.89 6.34 -0.85
N PRO A 47 10.74 6.61 -1.50
CA PRO A 47 10.69 7.63 -2.53
C PRO A 47 10.88 9.00 -1.87
N SER A 48 11.71 9.86 -2.45
CA SER A 48 12.06 11.15 -1.85
C SER A 48 11.04 12.25 -2.12
N SER A 49 10.25 12.11 -3.18
CA SER A 49 9.31 13.12 -3.65
C SER A 49 8.07 12.48 -4.28
N LEU A 50 6.94 13.18 -4.18
CA LEU A 50 5.69 12.82 -4.86
C LEU A 50 5.82 12.72 -6.39
N SER A 51 6.88 13.32 -6.97
CA SER A 51 7.19 13.18 -8.40
C SER A 51 7.64 11.77 -8.77
N GLU A 52 8.19 11.00 -7.83
CA GLU A 52 8.58 9.59 -8.05
C GLU A 52 7.36 8.68 -8.15
N ALA A 53 6.18 9.12 -7.71
CA ALA A 53 4.94 8.38 -7.90
C ALA A 53 4.29 8.67 -9.26
N LYS A 54 3.68 7.64 -9.85
CA LYS A 54 2.83 7.79 -11.03
C LYS A 54 1.76 8.85 -10.77
N ARG A 55 1.42 9.67 -11.77
CA ARG A 55 0.46 10.80 -11.67
C ARG A 55 -1.01 10.36 -11.56
N THR A 56 -1.29 9.35 -10.73
CA THR A 56 -2.64 8.85 -10.42
C THR A 56 -2.95 9.10 -8.94
N GLY A 57 -4.23 9.30 -8.61
CA GLY A 57 -4.67 9.49 -7.22
C GLY A 57 -4.29 8.30 -6.33
N TYR A 58 -4.45 7.07 -6.83
CA TYR A 58 -4.09 5.85 -6.13
C TYR A 58 -2.59 5.79 -5.79
N SER A 59 -1.71 5.99 -6.78
CA SER A 59 -0.25 5.91 -6.58
C SER A 59 0.25 6.97 -5.60
N ARG A 60 -0.24 8.21 -5.72
CA ARG A 60 0.11 9.30 -4.80
C ARG A 60 -0.43 9.06 -3.39
N SER A 61 -1.63 8.51 -3.25
CA SER A 61 -2.20 8.14 -1.95
C SER A 61 -1.37 7.06 -1.24
N LYS A 62 -0.98 5.99 -1.98
CA LYS A 62 -0.09 4.96 -1.45
C LYS A 62 1.28 5.51 -1.08
N HIS A 63 1.81 6.45 -1.85
CA HIS A 63 3.09 7.07 -1.53
C HIS A 63 3.02 7.89 -0.23
N VAL A 64 1.97 8.70 -0.02
CA VAL A 64 1.78 9.44 1.24
C VAL A 64 1.67 8.48 2.43
N ALA A 65 0.91 7.40 2.29
CA ALA A 65 0.77 6.39 3.34
C ALA A 65 2.10 5.66 3.65
N GLU A 66 2.88 5.35 2.62
CA GLU A 66 4.24 4.80 2.76
C GLU A 66 5.16 5.76 3.53
N THR A 67 5.14 7.05 3.19
CA THR A 67 5.93 8.07 3.90
C THR A 67 5.52 8.19 5.38
N ILE A 68 4.22 8.16 5.69
CA ILE A 68 3.73 8.16 7.08
C ILE A 68 4.21 6.91 7.83
N SER A 69 4.13 5.75 7.19
CA SER A 69 4.56 4.48 7.79
C SER A 69 6.06 4.47 8.08
N ALA A 70 6.87 4.95 7.13
CA ALA A 70 8.31 5.08 7.31
C ALA A 70 8.68 6.06 8.44
N LYS A 71 7.94 7.18 8.56
CA LYS A 71 8.12 8.11 9.68
C LYS A 71 7.79 7.48 11.03
N ALA A 72 6.79 6.59 11.10
CA ALA A 72 6.52 5.88 12.36
C ALA A 72 7.70 4.97 12.79
N ALA A 73 8.43 4.41 11.83
CA ALA A 73 9.64 3.65 12.14
C ALA A 73 10.76 4.53 12.71
N SER A 74 10.99 5.70 12.10
CA SER A 74 12.06 6.63 12.53
C SER A 74 11.71 7.39 13.81
N ASP A 75 10.47 7.87 13.93
CA ASP A 75 10.11 8.86 14.94
C ASP A 75 9.71 8.22 16.27
N VAL A 76 9.10 7.02 16.23
CA VAL A 76 8.58 6.33 17.43
C VAL A 76 9.09 4.90 17.57
N GLY A 77 10.03 4.47 16.72
CA GLY A 77 10.67 3.16 16.82
C GLY A 77 9.75 1.97 16.54
N LEU A 78 8.59 2.19 15.92
CA LEU A 78 7.66 1.11 15.57
C LEU A 78 8.28 0.22 14.48
N PRO A 79 8.37 -1.10 14.65
CA PRO A 79 8.83 -1.98 13.58
C PRO A 79 7.85 -1.94 12.39
N VAL A 80 8.28 -1.34 11.28
CA VAL A 80 7.47 -1.16 10.08
C VAL A 80 8.08 -1.91 8.89
N ALA A 81 7.23 -2.56 8.10
CA ALA A 81 7.58 -3.05 6.78
C ALA A 81 6.66 -2.44 5.72
N VAL A 82 7.24 -1.94 4.63
CA VAL A 82 6.49 -1.49 3.46
C VAL A 82 6.68 -2.48 2.33
N VAL A 83 5.58 -3.00 1.79
CA VAL A 83 5.57 -3.97 0.69
C VAL A 83 4.92 -3.34 -0.53
N ARG A 84 5.70 -3.03 -1.57
CA ARG A 84 5.18 -2.44 -2.80
C ARG A 84 4.67 -3.55 -3.73
N ILE A 85 3.35 -3.69 -3.83
CA ILE A 85 2.74 -4.73 -4.64
C ILE A 85 2.56 -4.24 -6.09
N GLY A 86 2.87 -5.11 -7.05
CA GLY A 86 2.57 -4.94 -8.46
C GLY A 86 1.14 -5.36 -8.80
N GLN A 87 1.00 -6.11 -9.89
CA GLN A 87 -0.26 -6.74 -10.24
C GLN A 87 -0.47 -7.98 -9.37
N ILE A 88 -1.58 -8.02 -8.64
CA ILE A 88 -2.04 -9.24 -7.96
C ILE A 88 -2.75 -10.08 -9.00
N VAL A 89 -2.41 -11.37 -9.06
CA VAL A 89 -3.07 -12.32 -9.96
C VAL A 89 -3.81 -13.41 -9.18
N GLY A 90 -4.75 -14.06 -9.85
CA GLY A 90 -5.53 -15.17 -9.29
C GLY A 90 -4.62 -16.29 -8.83
N ASP A 91 -5.07 -17.03 -7.82
CA ASP A 91 -4.30 -18.15 -7.31
C ASP A 91 -4.15 -19.26 -8.37
N THR A 92 -3.11 -20.09 -8.25
CA THR A 92 -2.80 -21.14 -9.22
C THR A 92 -3.55 -22.45 -8.99
N VAL A 93 -4.38 -22.55 -7.94
CA VAL A 93 -5.00 -23.81 -7.48
C VAL A 93 -6.49 -23.84 -7.82
N SER A 94 -7.20 -22.81 -7.36
CA SER A 94 -8.63 -22.59 -7.53
C SER A 94 -8.93 -21.48 -8.53
N GLY A 95 -7.93 -20.71 -8.97
CA GLY A 95 -8.12 -19.63 -9.94
C GLY A 95 -8.95 -18.46 -9.39
N ILE A 96 -9.04 -18.31 -8.07
CA ILE A 96 -9.91 -17.29 -7.47
C ILE A 96 -9.32 -15.92 -7.77
N TRP A 97 -10.08 -15.15 -8.53
CA TRP A 97 -9.76 -13.78 -8.90
C TRP A 97 -10.76 -12.80 -8.28
N THR A 98 -10.29 -11.64 -7.84
CA THR A 98 -11.16 -10.56 -7.37
C THR A 98 -11.99 -10.00 -8.52
N THR A 99 -13.30 -10.26 -8.52
CA THR A 99 -14.23 -9.92 -9.64
C THR A 99 -14.50 -8.43 -9.84
N SER A 100 -13.92 -7.55 -9.02
CA SER A 100 -14.15 -6.10 -9.10
C SER A 100 -13.22 -5.42 -10.11
N GLY A 101 -13.36 -5.76 -11.39
CA GLY A 101 -12.79 -5.07 -12.53
C GLY A 101 -13.74 -5.20 -13.72
N SER A 102 -14.48 -4.12 -14.01
CA SER A 102 -15.56 -4.00 -15.02
C SER A 102 -16.73 -4.97 -14.88
N ALA A 103 -17.63 -4.69 -13.92
CA ALA A 103 -19.03 -5.08 -14.07
C ALA A 103 -19.75 -4.00 -14.89
N THR A 104 -19.68 -4.13 -16.21
CA THR A 104 -20.77 -3.69 -17.10
C THR A 104 -20.95 -4.77 -18.15
N ASP A 105 -22.02 -5.54 -17.95
CA ASP A 105 -22.82 -6.23 -18.95
C ASP A 105 -22.15 -7.39 -19.71
N ASP A 106 -22.12 -8.57 -19.08
CA ASP A 106 -22.38 -9.81 -19.81
C ASP A 106 -23.73 -10.35 -19.32
N GLN A 107 -24.78 -9.97 -20.05
CA GLN A 107 -26.04 -10.69 -20.06
C GLN A 107 -25.73 -12.15 -20.37
N ILE A 108 -26.09 -13.02 -19.44
CA ILE A 108 -26.21 -14.46 -19.66
C ILE A 108 -27.30 -14.64 -20.72
N ASP A 109 -26.92 -14.75 -21.99
CA ASP A 109 -27.80 -15.34 -22.99
C ASP A 109 -27.78 -16.86 -22.81
N LYS A 110 -28.85 -17.35 -22.18
CA LYS A 110 -29.22 -18.76 -22.23
C LYS A 110 -29.69 -19.05 -23.65
N ASN A 111 -28.90 -19.79 -24.43
CA ASN A 111 -29.35 -20.83 -25.39
C ASN A 111 -28.26 -21.07 -26.45
N HIS A 112 -27.45 -22.12 -26.28
CA HIS A 112 -27.34 -23.25 -27.21
C HIS A 112 -26.32 -24.28 -26.74
#